data_AF-A0ABD4ZCH8-F1
#
_entry.id   AF-A0ABD4ZCH8-F1
#
_cell.length_a   1.000
_cell.length_b   1.000
_cell.length_c   1.000
_cell.angle_alpha   90.00
_cell.angle_beta   90.00
_cell.angle_gamma   90.00
#
_symmetry.space_group_name_H-M   'P 1'
#
loop_
_entity.id
_entity.type
_entity.pdbx_description
1 polymer ?
#
loop_
_entity_poly.entity_id
_entity_poly.type
_entity_poly.pdbx_seq_one_letter_code
_entity_poly.pdbx_strand_id
1 'polypeptide(L)' 'MTWNPLALATALQTVPEQNIDVTNSESALIIKMNDYGDL' A
#
# COMPACT_ATOMS: atom_id res chain seq x y z
N MET A 1 10.70 -8.56 13.66
CA MET A 1 9.44 -8.49 12.89
C MET A 1 9.75 -9.08 11.52
N THR A 2 9.13 -10.21 11.17
CA THR A 2 9.44 -10.90 9.90
C THR A 2 8.76 -10.12 8.78
N TRP A 3 9.55 -9.54 7.87
CA TRP A 3 9.00 -8.86 6.69
C TRP A 3 8.25 -9.86 5.82
N ASN A 4 6.99 -9.56 5.51
CA ASN A 4 6.21 -10.26 4.51
C ASN A 4 5.26 -9.26 3.82
N PRO A 5 4.75 -9.58 2.61
CA PRO A 5 3.90 -8.67 1.86
C PRO A 5 2.64 -8.23 2.62
N LEU A 6 2.05 -9.12 3.44
CA LEU A 6 0.89 -8.77 4.27
C LEU A 6 1.23 -7.73 5.33
N ALA A 7 2.37 -7.87 6.02
CA ALA A 7 2.83 -6.93 7.03
C ALA A 7 3.08 -5.54 6.42
N LEU A 8 3.60 -5.48 5.19
CA LEU A 8 3.75 -4.23 4.45
C LEU A 8 2.38 -3.64 4.06
N ALA A 9 1.46 -4.45 3.53
CA ALA A 9 0.12 -4.01 3.17
C ALA A 9 -0.64 -3.42 4.38
N THR A 10 -0.57 -4.09 5.53
CA THR A 10 -1.17 -3.61 6.78
C THR A 10 -0.53 -2.30 7.24
N ALA A 11 0.79 -2.17 7.18
CA ALA A 11 1.47 -0.92 7.56
C ALA A 11 1.04 0.25 6.64
N LEU A 12 0.96 0.03 5.33
CA LEU A 12 0.54 1.07 4.37
C LEU A 12 -0.90 1.53 4.59
N GLN A 13 -1.81 0.64 4.99
CA GLN A 13 -3.18 1.01 5.34
C GLN A 13 -3.28 1.90 6.59
N THR A 14 -2.25 1.96 7.44
CA THR A 14 -2.24 2.83 8.62
C THR A 14 -1.87 4.28 8.33
N VAL A 15 -1.50 4.62 7.09
CA VAL A 15 -1.09 5.97 6.70
C VAL A 15 -2.04 6.54 5.64
N PRO A 16 -3.28 6.94 6.02
CA PRO A 16 -4.31 7.39 5.09
C PRO A 16 -3.95 8.70 4.34
N GLU A 17 -2.96 9.43 4.84
CA GLU A 17 -2.42 10.65 4.19
C GLU A 17 -1.63 10.32 2.92
N GLN A 18 -1.07 9.11 2.85
CA GLN A 18 -0.55 8.60 1.60
C GLN A 18 -1.78 8.17 0.79
N ASN A 19 -2.10 8.91 -0.26
CA ASN A 19 -3.19 8.57 -1.16
C ASN A 19 -2.79 7.34 -2.00
N ILE A 20 -2.75 6.18 -1.36
CA ILE A 20 -2.25 4.92 -1.93
C ILE A 20 -3.34 3.84 -1.87
N ASP A 21 -3.57 3.19 -3.00
CA ASP A 21 -4.36 1.97 -3.06
C ASP A 21 -3.43 0.77 -2.89
N VAL A 22 -3.82 -0.15 -2.01
CA VAL A 22 -3.09 -1.40 -1.78
C VAL A 22 -3.99 -2.57 -2.16
N THR A 23 -3.54 -3.37 -3.14
CA THR A 23 -4.15 -4.65 -3.49
C THR A 23 -3.22 -5.77 -3.08
N ASN A 24 -3.65 -6.61 -2.15
CA ASN A 24 -2.90 -7.79 -1.71
C ASN A 24 -3.62 -9.05 -2.18
N SER A 25 -3.00 -9.82 -3.07
CA SER A 25 -3.50 -11.11 -3.57
C SER A 25 -2.51 -12.23 -3.21
N GLU A 26 -2.90 -13.49 -3.42
CA GLU A 26 -2.04 -14.65 -3.15
C GLU A 26 -0.71 -14.62 -3.92
N SER A 27 -0.69 -14.01 -5.11
CA SER A 27 0.46 -14.00 -6.00
C SER A 27 1.24 -12.69 -6.00
N ALA A 28 0.65 -11.58 -5.53
CA ALA A 28 1.27 -10.28 -5.63
C ALA A 28 0.75 -9.27 -4.59
N LEU A 29 1.65 -8.36 -4.21
CA LEU A 29 1.29 -7.11 -3.57
C LEU A 29 1.45 -5.97 -4.58
N ILE A 30 0.36 -5.28 -4.88
CA ILE A 30 0.32 -4.13 -5.78
C ILE A 30 0.03 -2.88 -4.94
N ILE A 31 0.88 -1.86 -5.10
CA ILE A 31 0.74 -0.56 -4.46
C ILE A 31 0.63 0.47 -5.58
N LYS A 32 -0.45 1.25 -5.57
CA LYS A 32 -0.68 2.33 -6.53
C LYS A 32 -0.75 3.65 -5.78
N MET A 33 0.15 4.56 -6.11
CA MET A 33 0.09 5.93 -5.59
C MET A 33 -0.84 6.74 -6.48
N ASN A 34 -1.94 7.20 -5.89
CA ASN A 34 -2.83 8.17 -6.52
C ASN A 34 -2.24 9.56 -6.26
N ASP A 35 -1.11 9.87 -6.90
CA ASP A 35 -0.67 11.25 -6.96
C ASP A 35 -1.57 11.97 -7.97
N TYR A 36 -2.40 12.90 -7.48
CA TYR A 36 -3.24 13.71 -8.35
C TYR A 36 -2.44 14.82 -9.07
N GLY A 37 -1.14 14.95 -8.78
CA GLY A 37 -0.33 16.07 -9.24
C GLY A 37 -0.76 17.36 -8.54
N ASP A 38 0.20 18.26 -8.28
CA ASP A 38 -0.11 19.60 -7.78
C ASP A 38 -1.15 20.27 -8.70
N LEU A 39 -2.26 20.73 -8.09
CA LEU A 39 -3.43 21.29 -8.77
C LEU A 39 -3.12 22.65 -9.41
#